data_AF-A0A845D820-F1
#
_entry.id   AF-A0A845D820-F1
#
_cell.length_a   1.000
_cell.length_b   1.000
_cell.length_c   1.000
_cell.angle_alpha   90.00
_cell.angle_beta   90.00
_cell.angle_gamma   90.00
#
_symmetry.space_group_name_H-M   'P 1'
#
loop_
_entity.id
_entity.type
_entity.pdbx_description
1 polymer ?
#
loop_
_entity_poly.entity_id
_entity_poly.type
_entity_poly.pdbx_seq_one_letter_code
_entity_poly.pdbx_strand_id
1 'polypeptide(L)'
;FQVGTRNMFNYELLKELGKQSKPVLLKRAFSARVKEWLLAADYVVQAGNKKVILCERGIRTFETSTRNTLDLSGALLAQRESAFPVIVDPSHGTGEASLVIPMALAVVAAGLDGLLLEIHPEPFKALSDGYQSLNFSQFKQMMQQLKKILYVIGKPIDSEFIYESFSNKKVATGNKEDIQLHSS
;
A
#
# COMPACT_ATOMS: atom_id res chain seq x y z
N PHE A 1 1.41 10.75 3.23
CA PHE A 1 0.05 11.10 2.78
C PHE A 1 -0.42 10.07 1.77
N GLN A 2 -1.72 9.78 1.73
CA GLN A 2 -2.32 8.95 0.70
C GLN A 2 -3.13 9.84 -0.24
N VAL A 3 -2.87 9.76 -1.54
CA VAL A 3 -3.68 10.35 -2.60
C VAL A 3 -4.61 9.27 -3.12
N GLY A 4 -5.91 9.45 -2.87
CA GLY A 4 -6.93 8.56 -3.41
C GLY A 4 -7.05 8.69 -4.93
N THR A 5 -7.51 7.62 -5.57
CA THR A 5 -7.74 7.46 -7.01
C THR A 5 -8.44 8.64 -7.69
N ARG A 6 -9.41 9.27 -7.02
CA ARG A 6 -10.16 10.44 -7.55
C ARG A 6 -9.30 11.70 -7.68
N ASN A 7 -8.18 11.75 -6.97
CA ASN A 7 -7.29 12.90 -6.90
C ASN A 7 -5.94 12.67 -7.60
N MET A 8 -5.74 11.54 -8.29
CA MET A 8 -4.48 11.28 -9.01
C MET A 8 -4.19 12.36 -10.06
N PHE A 9 -5.23 12.95 -10.68
CA PHE A 9 -5.11 14.04 -11.65
C PHE A 9 -5.23 15.44 -11.02
N ASN A 10 -5.27 15.56 -9.69
CA ASN A 10 -5.30 16.86 -9.02
C ASN A 10 -3.86 17.38 -8.88
N TYR A 11 -3.32 17.98 -9.95
CA TYR A 11 -1.91 18.38 -10.01
C TYR A 11 -1.53 19.44 -8.96
N GLU A 12 -2.45 20.34 -8.61
CA GLU A 12 -2.19 21.31 -7.54
C GLU A 12 -2.02 20.61 -6.19
N LEU A 13 -2.88 19.64 -5.87
CA LEU A 13 -2.69 18.80 -4.69
C LEU A 13 -1.36 18.04 -4.73
N LEU A 14 -0.98 17.47 -5.88
CA LEU A 14 0.27 16.72 -6.00
C LEU A 14 1.51 17.61 -5.81
N LYS A 15 1.50 18.83 -6.34
CA LYS A 15 2.57 19.81 -6.12
C LYS A 15 2.69 20.19 -4.65
N GLU A 16 1.56 20.44 -3.97
CA GLU A 16 1.58 20.76 -2.54
C GLU A 16 2.09 19.60 -1.69
N LEU A 17 1.74 18.35 -2.05
CA LEU A 17 2.28 17.15 -1.43
C LEU A 17 3.77 16.95 -1.71
N GLY A 18 4.25 17.41 -2.87
CA GLY A 18 5.66 17.44 -3.24
C GLY A 18 6.52 18.37 -2.38
N LYS A 19 5.91 19.39 -1.76
CA LYS A 19 6.59 20.28 -0.81
C LYS A 19 6.67 19.69 0.61
N GLN A 20 6.01 18.55 0.86
CA GLN A 20 5.97 17.95 2.19
C GLN A 20 7.13 16.97 2.41
N SER A 21 7.49 16.78 3.68
CA SER A 21 8.54 15.84 4.07
C SER A 21 8.08 14.39 4.23
N LYS A 22 6.77 14.10 4.25
CA LYS A 22 6.25 12.74 4.43
C LYS A 22 6.14 11.99 3.09
N PRO A 23 6.33 10.66 3.04
CA PRO A 23 6.11 9.87 1.84
C PRO A 23 4.69 10.05 1.28
N VAL A 24 4.54 9.94 -0.04
CA VAL A 24 3.26 10.05 -0.76
C VAL A 24 2.91 8.72 -1.40
N LEU A 25 1.83 8.09 -0.93
CA LEU A 25 1.23 6.92 -1.58
C LEU A 25 0.23 7.42 -2.62
N LEU A 26 0.52 7.19 -3.90
CA LEU A 26 -0.28 7.64 -5.03
C LEU A 26 -1.08 6.46 -5.60
N LYS A 27 -2.38 6.40 -5.31
CA LYS A 27 -3.27 5.40 -5.92
C LYS A 27 -3.51 5.73 -7.39
N ARG A 28 -3.36 4.74 -8.27
CA ARG A 28 -3.71 4.88 -9.69
C ARG A 28 -5.19 5.26 -9.82
N ALA A 29 -5.50 6.19 -10.74
CA ALA A 29 -6.88 6.49 -11.11
C ALA A 29 -7.45 5.31 -11.92
N PHE A 30 -8.72 4.97 -11.70
CA PHE A 30 -9.35 3.83 -12.39
C PHE A 30 -9.41 4.02 -13.91
N SER A 31 -9.28 5.25 -14.42
CA SER A 31 -9.28 5.56 -15.84
C SER A 31 -7.88 5.76 -16.42
N ALA A 32 -6.83 5.73 -15.59
CA ALA A 32 -5.49 6.10 -16.01
C ALA A 32 -4.71 4.93 -16.61
N ARG A 33 -3.91 5.25 -17.63
CA ARG A 33 -2.84 4.39 -18.13
C ARG A 33 -1.64 4.42 -17.19
N VAL A 34 -0.77 3.40 -17.26
CA VAL A 34 0.47 3.34 -16.48
C VAL A 34 1.31 4.60 -16.68
N LYS A 35 1.50 5.04 -17.93
CA LYS A 35 2.25 6.26 -18.24
C LYS A 35 1.68 7.52 -17.57
N GLU A 36 0.35 7.68 -17.54
CA GLU A 36 -0.29 8.84 -16.91
C GLU A 36 -0.11 8.82 -15.39
N TRP A 37 -0.12 7.62 -14.81
CA TRP A 37 0.14 7.43 -13.40
C TRP A 37 1.59 7.75 -13.00
N LEU A 38 2.57 7.32 -13.81
CA LEU A 38 3.97 7.68 -13.63
C LEU A 38 4.19 9.20 -13.77
N LEU A 39 3.58 9.83 -14.78
CA LEU A 39 3.64 11.28 -14.95
C LEU A 39 3.02 12.04 -13.76
N ALA A 40 1.95 11.51 -13.17
CA ALA A 40 1.39 12.09 -11.95
C ALA A 40 2.37 12.00 -10.77
N ALA A 41 3.11 10.89 -10.62
CA ALA A 41 4.17 10.78 -9.62
C ALA A 41 5.29 11.81 -9.84
N ASP A 42 5.64 12.10 -11.10
CA ASP A 42 6.66 13.11 -11.42
C ASP A 42 6.31 14.51 -10.92
N TYR A 43 5.02 14.89 -10.87
CA TYR A 43 4.62 16.18 -10.28
C TYR A 43 5.00 16.29 -8.80
N VAL A 44 4.89 15.19 -8.04
CA VAL A 44 5.29 15.15 -6.62
C VAL A 44 6.81 15.25 -6.50
N VAL A 45 7.54 14.54 -7.37
CA VAL A 45 9.01 14.53 -7.37
C VAL A 45 9.59 15.88 -7.77
N GLN A 46 9.09 16.49 -8.83
CA GLN A 46 9.54 17.80 -9.34
C GLN A 46 9.29 18.91 -8.32
N ALA A 47 8.25 18.79 -7.49
CA ALA A 47 7.98 19.73 -6.41
C ALA A 47 8.84 19.51 -5.15
N GLY A 48 9.66 18.45 -5.10
CA GLY A 48 10.71 18.26 -4.09
C GLY A 48 10.67 16.95 -3.31
N ASN A 49 9.62 16.12 -3.44
CA ASN A 49 9.45 14.92 -2.63
C ASN A 49 9.68 13.64 -3.46
N LYS A 50 10.86 13.06 -3.32
CA LYS A 50 11.25 11.81 -4.00
C LYS A 50 10.66 10.55 -3.36
N LYS A 51 9.96 10.65 -2.22
CA LYS A 51 9.46 9.52 -1.44
C LYS A 51 8.04 9.15 -1.90
N VAL A 52 7.93 8.71 -3.15
CA VAL A 52 6.65 8.28 -3.74
C VAL A 52 6.54 6.76 -3.67
N ILE A 53 5.34 6.27 -3.32
CA ILE A 53 4.94 4.87 -3.38
C ILE A 53 3.76 4.79 -4.33
N LEU A 54 3.84 3.94 -5.35
CA LEU A 54 2.77 3.70 -6.28
C LEU A 54 1.85 2.60 -5.71
N CYS A 55 0.54 2.84 -5.70
CA CYS A 55 -0.48 1.85 -5.36
C CYS A 55 -1.44 1.53 -6.52
N GLU A 56 -1.30 0.34 -7.12
CA GLU A 56 -2.27 -0.20 -8.11
C GLU A 56 -3.54 -0.63 -7.36
N ARG A 57 -4.71 -0.27 -7.88
CA ARG A 57 -5.99 -0.52 -7.19
C ARG A 57 -7.15 -0.82 -8.13
N GLY A 58 -6.83 -1.27 -9.34
CA GLY A 58 -7.76 -1.63 -10.38
C GLY A 58 -8.19 -0.47 -11.27
N ILE A 59 -8.39 -0.82 -12.54
CA ILE A 59 -8.89 0.04 -13.60
C ILE A 59 -10.35 -0.26 -13.91
N ARG A 60 -11.03 0.69 -14.55
CA ARG A 60 -12.36 0.48 -15.11
C ARG A 60 -12.21 -0.23 -16.45
N THR A 61 -12.97 -1.30 -16.61
CA THR A 61 -13.11 -2.04 -17.86
C THR A 61 -14.60 -2.16 -18.17
N PHE A 62 -14.95 -3.04 -19.13
CA PHE A 62 -16.34 -3.42 -19.39
C PHE A 62 -16.87 -4.47 -18.38
N GLU A 63 -16.00 -5.09 -17.59
CA GLU A 63 -16.36 -6.12 -16.61
C GLU A 63 -17.15 -5.49 -15.44
N THR A 64 -18.22 -6.15 -15.01
CA THR A 64 -19.13 -5.66 -13.97
C THR A 64 -19.15 -6.52 -12.70
N SER A 65 -18.54 -7.70 -12.73
CA SER A 65 -18.54 -8.66 -11.61
C SER A 65 -17.63 -8.23 -10.46
N THR A 66 -16.67 -7.35 -10.73
CA THR A 66 -15.76 -6.75 -9.74
C THR A 66 -15.87 -5.24 -9.82
N ARG A 67 -15.64 -4.54 -8.69
CA ARG A 67 -15.65 -3.07 -8.62
C ARG A 67 -14.69 -2.45 -9.64
N ASN A 68 -13.52 -3.06 -9.81
CA ASN A 68 -12.52 -2.75 -10.82
C ASN A 68 -11.84 -4.03 -11.29
N THR A 69 -11.19 -3.99 -12.46
CA THR A 69 -10.28 -5.06 -12.88
C THR A 69 -8.90 -4.74 -12.35
N LEU A 70 -8.38 -5.60 -11.46
CA LEU A 70 -7.04 -5.43 -10.89
C LEU A 70 -5.95 -5.68 -11.95
N ASP A 71 -5.21 -4.65 -12.33
CA ASP A 71 -4.23 -4.68 -13.41
C ASP A 71 -2.81 -4.99 -12.88
N LEU A 72 -2.55 -6.26 -12.56
CA LEU A 72 -1.23 -6.70 -12.08
C LEU A 72 -0.13 -6.48 -13.12
N SER A 73 -0.45 -6.63 -14.40
CA SER A 73 0.47 -6.33 -15.51
C SER A 73 0.88 -4.86 -15.49
N GLY A 74 -0.06 -3.95 -15.31
CA GLY A 74 0.21 -2.52 -15.18
C GLY A 74 1.07 -2.18 -13.97
N ALA A 75 0.85 -2.85 -12.83
CA ALA A 75 1.70 -2.69 -11.64
C ALA A 75 3.15 -3.13 -11.92
N LEU A 76 3.35 -4.28 -12.56
CA LEU A 76 4.68 -4.77 -12.93
C LEU A 76 5.38 -3.86 -13.94
N LEU A 77 4.64 -3.33 -14.92
CA LEU A 77 5.18 -2.35 -15.86
C LEU A 77 5.61 -1.07 -15.14
N ALA A 78 4.81 -0.56 -14.20
CA ALA A 78 5.18 0.60 -13.38
C ALA A 78 6.44 0.35 -12.54
N GLN A 79 6.59 -0.87 -11.99
CA GLN A 79 7.77 -1.27 -11.23
C GLN A 79 9.02 -1.35 -12.11
N ARG A 80 8.88 -1.80 -13.36
CA ARG A 80 9.99 -1.86 -14.33
C ARG A 80 10.39 -0.48 -14.85
N GLU A 81 9.41 0.40 -15.06
CA GLU A 81 9.61 1.72 -15.70
C GLU A 81 9.96 2.82 -14.70
N SER A 82 9.95 2.54 -13.40
CA SER A 82 10.26 3.54 -12.35
C SER A 82 11.11 2.94 -11.23
N ALA A 83 11.67 3.82 -10.39
CA ALA A 83 12.40 3.42 -9.18
C ALA A 83 11.49 3.43 -7.93
N PHE A 84 10.19 3.69 -8.08
CA PHE A 84 9.28 3.77 -6.95
C PHE A 84 8.84 2.38 -6.50
N PRO A 85 8.69 2.13 -5.19
CA PRO A 85 8.00 0.94 -4.71
C PRO A 85 6.58 0.89 -5.27
N VAL A 86 6.17 -0.27 -5.78
CA VAL A 86 4.83 -0.52 -6.32
C VAL A 86 4.12 -1.55 -5.46
N ILE A 87 3.09 -1.09 -4.75
CA ILE A 87 2.21 -1.92 -3.94
C ILE A 87 0.85 -2.08 -4.63
N VAL A 88 0.03 -3.01 -4.13
CA VAL A 88 -1.29 -3.28 -4.69
C VAL A 88 -2.36 -3.28 -3.60
N ASP A 89 -3.52 -2.72 -3.90
CA ASP A 89 -4.73 -2.73 -3.06
C ASP A 89 -5.77 -3.71 -3.63
N PRO A 90 -5.73 -5.00 -3.25
CA PRO A 90 -6.71 -5.98 -3.73
C PRO A 90 -8.10 -5.77 -3.14
N SER A 91 -8.23 -5.09 -2.00
CA SER A 91 -9.52 -4.82 -1.32
C SER A 91 -10.37 -3.91 -2.20
N HIS A 92 -9.86 -2.72 -2.49
CA HIS A 92 -10.53 -1.76 -3.37
C HIS A 92 -10.44 -2.13 -4.85
N GLY A 93 -9.41 -2.89 -5.21
CA GLY A 93 -9.17 -3.36 -6.57
C GLY A 93 -10.20 -4.34 -7.07
N THR A 94 -10.71 -5.20 -6.19
CA THR A 94 -11.79 -6.14 -6.53
C THR A 94 -13.14 -5.69 -6.00
N GLY A 95 -13.16 -5.05 -4.82
CA GLY A 95 -14.37 -4.70 -4.09
C GLY A 95 -15.07 -5.90 -3.45
N GLU A 96 -14.41 -7.06 -3.37
CA GLU A 96 -15.02 -8.33 -2.98
C GLU A 96 -14.07 -9.10 -2.04
N ALA A 97 -14.48 -9.27 -0.78
CA ALA A 97 -13.65 -9.87 0.26
C ALA A 97 -13.14 -11.28 -0.11
N SER A 98 -13.94 -12.09 -0.82
CA SER A 98 -13.54 -13.44 -1.25
C SER A 98 -12.38 -13.44 -2.24
N LEU A 99 -12.15 -12.35 -2.98
CA LEU A 99 -11.05 -12.21 -3.93
C LEU A 99 -9.79 -11.59 -3.31
N VAL A 100 -9.87 -11.00 -2.12
CA VAL A 100 -8.74 -10.28 -1.50
C VAL A 100 -7.56 -11.19 -1.24
N ILE A 101 -7.78 -12.36 -0.63
CA ILE A 101 -6.72 -13.32 -0.32
C ILE A 101 -6.04 -13.85 -1.60
N PRO A 102 -6.76 -14.46 -2.58
CA PRO A 102 -6.09 -14.98 -3.77
C PRO A 102 -5.37 -13.88 -4.57
N MET A 103 -5.91 -12.67 -4.64
CA MET A 103 -5.22 -11.56 -5.29
C MET A 103 -3.98 -11.11 -4.51
N ALA A 104 -4.02 -11.06 -3.18
CA ALA A 104 -2.86 -10.76 -2.36
C ALA A 104 -1.71 -11.77 -2.57
N LEU A 105 -2.05 -13.06 -2.69
CA LEU A 105 -1.08 -14.11 -3.03
C LEU A 105 -0.49 -13.89 -4.43
N ALA A 106 -1.32 -13.55 -5.42
CA ALA A 106 -0.87 -13.27 -6.78
C ALA A 106 0.08 -12.06 -6.86
N VAL A 107 -0.23 -10.98 -6.12
CA VAL A 107 0.63 -9.79 -6.02
C VAL A 107 2.02 -10.15 -5.51
N VAL A 108 2.08 -10.91 -4.42
CA VAL A 108 3.34 -11.32 -3.81
C VAL A 108 4.10 -12.30 -4.69
N ALA A 109 3.42 -13.28 -5.30
CA ALA A 109 4.03 -14.21 -6.24
C ALA A 109 4.60 -13.51 -7.49
N ALA A 110 3.95 -12.43 -7.94
CA ALA A 110 4.43 -11.60 -9.04
C ALA A 110 5.68 -10.78 -8.68
N GLY A 111 6.04 -10.67 -7.39
CA GLY A 111 7.24 -9.98 -6.93
C GLY A 111 7.07 -8.48 -6.65
N LEU A 112 5.82 -7.98 -6.62
CA LEU A 112 5.48 -6.59 -6.27
C LEU A 112 5.83 -6.28 -4.81
N ASP A 113 6.01 -5.00 -4.50
CA ASP A 113 6.71 -4.56 -3.27
C ASP A 113 5.85 -4.63 -2.01
N GLY A 114 4.52 -4.75 -2.14
CA GLY A 114 3.66 -4.84 -0.97
C GLY A 114 2.17 -4.84 -1.26
N LEU A 115 1.41 -4.83 -0.17
CA LEU A 115 -0.05 -4.91 -0.15
C LEU A 115 -0.63 -3.76 0.69
N LEU A 116 -1.77 -3.22 0.23
CA LEU A 116 -2.64 -2.34 1.01
C LEU A 116 -3.98 -3.05 1.22
N LEU A 117 -4.35 -3.29 2.47
CA LEU A 117 -5.48 -4.15 2.83
C LEU A 117 -6.46 -3.44 3.76
N GLU A 118 -7.74 -3.74 3.60
CA GLU A 118 -8.78 -3.35 4.56
C GLU A 118 -9.13 -4.51 5.47
N ILE A 119 -9.14 -4.22 6.77
CA ILE A 119 -9.34 -5.22 7.81
C ILE A 119 -10.31 -4.63 8.84
N HIS A 120 -11.34 -5.39 9.18
CA HIS A 120 -12.30 -5.03 10.22
C HIS A 120 -12.64 -6.27 11.05
N PRO A 121 -12.71 -6.19 12.40
CA PRO A 121 -13.01 -7.36 13.23
C PRO A 121 -14.37 -7.98 12.88
N GLU A 122 -15.34 -7.15 12.53
CA GLU A 122 -16.70 -7.54 12.15
C GLU A 122 -17.10 -6.85 10.83
N PRO A 123 -16.69 -7.34 9.64
CA PRO A 123 -16.85 -6.61 8.38
C PRO A 123 -18.30 -6.16 8.07
N PHE A 124 -19.29 -6.95 8.47
CA PHE A 124 -20.71 -6.64 8.31
C PHE A 124 -21.21 -5.45 9.15
N LYS A 125 -20.46 -5.04 10.18
CA LYS A 125 -20.76 -3.85 11.01
C LYS A 125 -19.92 -2.63 10.62
N ALA A 126 -19.06 -2.74 9.61
CA ALA A 126 -18.20 -1.64 9.22
C ALA A 126 -19.04 -0.46 8.70
N LEU A 127 -18.69 0.76 9.12
CA LEU A 127 -19.36 1.99 8.68
C LEU A 127 -19.08 2.32 7.20
N SER A 128 -18.00 1.78 6.64
CA SER A 128 -17.62 1.90 5.24
C SER A 128 -16.86 0.64 4.82
N ASP A 129 -16.99 0.29 3.53
CA ASP A 129 -16.15 -0.73 2.86
C ASP A 129 -16.10 -2.12 3.55
N GLY A 130 -17.18 -2.49 4.26
CA GLY A 130 -17.30 -3.80 4.91
C GLY A 130 -17.24 -4.99 3.94
N TYR A 131 -17.83 -4.85 2.75
CA TYR A 131 -17.88 -5.91 1.73
C TYR A 131 -16.52 -6.35 1.18
N GLN A 132 -15.50 -5.50 1.28
CA GLN A 132 -14.15 -5.77 0.78
C GLN A 132 -13.12 -5.91 1.92
N SER A 133 -13.57 -5.86 3.17
CA SER A 133 -12.72 -5.97 4.37
C SER A 133 -12.57 -7.42 4.82
N LEU A 134 -11.34 -7.83 5.12
CA LEU A 134 -11.08 -9.11 5.79
C LEU A 134 -11.36 -9.02 7.29
N ASN A 135 -11.79 -10.11 7.90
CA ASN A 135 -11.75 -10.25 9.36
C ASN A 135 -10.36 -10.71 9.83
N PHE A 136 -10.13 -10.67 11.15
CA PHE A 136 -8.83 -11.01 11.73
C PHE A 136 -8.41 -12.48 11.49
N SER A 137 -9.36 -13.40 11.45
CA SER A 137 -9.09 -14.82 11.16
C SER A 137 -8.60 -14.99 9.72
N GLN A 138 -9.33 -14.39 8.76
CA GLN A 138 -8.96 -14.38 7.35
C GLN A 138 -7.61 -13.70 7.11
N PHE A 139 -7.35 -12.56 7.75
CA PHE A 139 -6.07 -11.89 7.68
C PHE A 139 -4.93 -12.79 8.20
N LYS A 140 -5.12 -13.44 9.35
CA LYS A 140 -4.13 -14.38 9.92
C LYS A 140 -3.86 -15.55 8.96
N GLN A 141 -4.90 -16.13 8.36
CA GLN A 141 -4.77 -17.19 7.37
C GLN A 141 -3.98 -16.73 6.13
N MET A 142 -4.33 -15.56 5.59
CA MET A 142 -3.62 -14.98 4.45
C MET A 142 -2.14 -14.75 4.77
N MET A 143 -1.81 -14.20 5.94
CA MET A 143 -0.41 -14.00 6.35
C MET A 143 0.38 -15.31 6.42
N GLN A 144 -0.24 -16.42 6.85
CA GLN A 144 0.41 -17.74 6.82
C GLN A 144 0.69 -18.22 5.39
N GLN A 145 -0.20 -17.95 4.45
CA GLN A 145 -0.02 -18.31 3.04
C GLN A 145 1.05 -17.43 2.36
N LEU A 146 1.03 -16.12 2.62
CA LEU A 146 2.02 -15.17 2.09
C LEU A 146 3.44 -15.55 2.51
N LYS A 147 3.64 -15.94 3.77
CA LYS A 147 4.96 -16.42 4.27
C LYS A 147 5.50 -17.60 3.44
N LYS A 148 4.64 -18.55 3.06
CA LYS A 148 5.04 -19.70 2.25
C LYS A 148 5.46 -19.29 0.84
N ILE A 149 4.70 -18.40 0.19
CA ILE A 149 5.04 -17.89 -1.14
C ILE A 149 6.36 -17.11 -1.09
N LEU A 150 6.50 -16.21 -0.11
CA LEU A 150 7.68 -15.37 0.09
C LEU A 150 8.95 -16.19 0.30
N TYR A 151 8.84 -17.29 1.04
CA TYR A 151 9.94 -18.25 1.17
C TYR A 151 10.33 -18.87 -0.17
N VAL A 152 9.36 -19.34 -0.97
CA VAL A 152 9.62 -19.97 -2.27
C VAL A 152 10.25 -19.01 -3.29
N ILE A 153 9.86 -17.74 -3.27
CA ILE A 153 10.41 -16.73 -4.20
C ILE A 153 11.68 -16.03 -3.67
N GLY A 154 12.26 -16.51 -2.57
CA GLY A 154 13.53 -15.98 -2.03
C GLY A 154 13.43 -14.60 -1.38
N LYS A 155 12.24 -14.18 -0.92
CA LYS A 155 11.99 -12.92 -0.20
C LYS A 155 11.34 -13.19 1.17
N PRO A 156 11.94 -13.99 2.08
CA PRO A 156 11.30 -14.35 3.34
C PRO A 156 10.95 -13.10 4.17
N ILE A 157 9.79 -13.11 4.84
CA ILE A 157 9.47 -12.09 5.84
C ILE A 157 10.28 -12.39 7.10
N ASP A 158 11.23 -11.52 7.44
CA ASP A 158 11.84 -11.56 8.76
C ASP A 158 10.78 -11.29 9.83
N SER A 159 10.66 -12.22 10.77
CA SER A 159 9.66 -12.19 11.84
C SER A 159 9.79 -10.98 12.78
N GLU A 160 10.90 -10.25 12.72
CA GLU A 160 11.22 -9.13 13.61
C GLU A 160 10.40 -7.86 13.31
N PHE A 161 9.87 -7.71 12.09
CA PHE A 161 9.16 -6.48 11.68
C PHE A 161 7.69 -6.40 12.10
N ILE A 162 7.07 -7.53 12.49
CA ILE A 162 5.60 -7.61 12.69
C ILE A 162 5.18 -7.16 14.11
N TYR A 163 6.09 -7.15 15.10
CA TYR A 163 5.71 -6.97 16.51
C TYR A 163 5.85 -5.54 17.07
N GLU A 164 6.78 -4.71 16.56
CA GLU A 164 7.05 -3.40 17.18
C GLU A 164 5.95 -2.36 16.98
N SER A 165 5.12 -2.48 15.95
CA SER A 165 4.09 -1.47 15.63
C SER A 165 2.78 -1.62 16.43
N PHE A 166 2.56 -2.74 17.12
CA PHE A 166 1.31 -3.01 17.86
C PHE A 166 1.47 -3.07 19.39
N SER A 167 2.70 -3.02 19.93
CA SER A 167 2.94 -3.17 21.38
C SER A 167 3.38 -1.90 22.12
N ASN A 168 3.74 -0.81 21.45
CA ASN A 168 4.20 0.41 22.14
C ASN A 168 3.11 1.48 22.30
N LYS A 169 2.13 1.20 23.17
CA LYS A 169 1.55 2.22 24.05
C LYS A 169 2.21 2.11 25.43
N LYS A 170 3.33 2.83 25.62
CA LYS A 170 3.65 3.41 26.92
C LYS A 170 4.05 4.87 26.71
N VAL A 171 3.23 5.72 27.31
CA VAL A 171 3.49 7.13 27.56
C VAL A 171 4.88 7.25 28.17
N ALA A 172 5.79 7.95 27.48
CA ALA A 172 7.08 8.32 28.03
C ALA A 172 6.85 9.42 29.09
N THR A 173 6.71 9.02 30.35
CA THR A 173 7.07 9.89 31.47
C THR A 173 8.60 9.90 31.52
N GLY A 174 9.21 11.04 31.21
CA GLY A 174 10.65 11.21 31.24
C GLY A 174 11.22 11.22 32.66
N ASN A 175 12.41 10.63 32.79
CA ASN A 175 13.47 11.01 33.73
C ASN A 175 14.75 10.94 32.89
N LYS A 176 15.42 12.05 32.60
CA LYS A 176 16.44 12.76 33.41
C LYS A 176 17.57 11.84 33.88
N GLU A 177 18.78 12.31 33.53
CA GLU A 177 20.11 11.94 34.03
C GLU A 177 20.79 10.75 33.32
N ASP A 178 21.67 11.09 32.35
CA ASP A 178 23.10 10.71 32.39
C ASP A 178 23.78 10.97 31.04
N ILE A 179 24.42 12.13 30.89
CA ILE A 179 25.59 12.30 30.00
C ILE A 179 26.59 13.19 30.73
N GLN A 180 27.55 12.56 31.40
CA GLN A 180 28.83 13.16 31.80
C GLN A 180 29.67 13.41 30.54
N LEU A 181 30.08 14.65 30.34
CA LEU A 181 31.11 15.04 29.36
C LEU A 181 32.44 15.21 30.10
N HIS A 182 33.42 14.37 29.76
CA HIS A 182 34.83 14.63 30.00
C HIS A 182 35.65 14.27 28.75
N SER A 183 36.21 15.29 28.11
CA SER A 183 37.53 15.24 27.49
C SER A 183 37.99 16.68 27.19
N SER A 184 38.97 17.08 27.99
CA SER A 184 40.11 17.99 27.75
C SER A 184 39.98 19.16 26.78
#